data_AF-A0A918ZT40-F1
#
_entry.id   AF-A0A918ZT40-F1
#
_cell.length_a   1.000
_cell.length_b   1.000
_cell.length_c   1.000
_cell.angle_alpha   90.00
_cell.angle_beta   90.00
_cell.angle_gamma   90.00
#
_symmetry.space_group_name_H-M   'P 1'
#
loop_
_entity.id
_entity.type
_entity.pdbx_description
1 polymer ?
#
loop_
_entity_poly.entity_id
_entity_poly.type
_entity_poly.pdbx_seq_one_letter_code
_entity_poly.pdbx_strand_id
1 'polypeptide(L)'
;MLAAAVAGALTWLALPGGSSTPGDSGARAAAPVAGEAPGYAVEDFNYPQADKILAEKNILLKRGDGHITLADCVTGTGQLEVWARSKDKICFQVTGHSGWLTLEIPSVYGIKGNDYSTQVDMTTGTEQQSYDVDKNAWTAVGESADEQGREFMLVEIRTSK
;
A
#
# COMPACT_ATOMS: atom_id res chain seq x y z
N MET A 1 -27.07 21.64 -41.44
CA MET A 1 -27.36 22.86 -42.22
C MET A 1 -26.48 23.97 -41.66
N LEU A 2 -25.77 24.69 -42.55
CA LEU A 2 -24.96 25.91 -42.35
C LEU A 2 -23.72 25.78 -41.44
N ALA A 3 -22.46 25.67 -41.90
CA ALA A 3 -21.66 26.46 -42.86
C ALA A 3 -21.40 27.91 -42.42
N ALA A 4 -20.12 28.26 -42.20
CA ALA A 4 -19.46 29.41 -42.82
C ALA A 4 -18.01 29.58 -42.30
N ALA A 5 -17.05 29.29 -43.17
CA ALA A 5 -15.69 29.82 -43.11
C ALA A 5 -15.67 31.24 -43.70
N VAL A 6 -14.80 32.12 -43.21
CA VAL A 6 -14.44 33.36 -43.91
C VAL A 6 -12.92 33.58 -43.85
N ALA A 7 -12.32 33.50 -45.04
CA ALA A 7 -10.96 33.90 -45.34
C ALA A 7 -10.93 35.41 -45.65
N GLY A 8 -9.88 36.10 -45.21
CA GLY A 8 -9.61 37.48 -45.57
C GLY A 8 -8.11 37.66 -45.82
N ALA A 9 -7.75 37.81 -47.10
CA ALA A 9 -6.40 38.08 -47.56
C ALA A 9 -6.11 39.59 -47.55
N LEU A 10 -4.88 39.99 -47.18
CA LEU A 10 -4.30 41.28 -47.57
C LEU A 10 -2.79 41.15 -47.77
N THR A 11 -2.29 42.03 -48.61
CA THR A 11 -1.24 41.84 -49.58
C THR A 11 -0.01 42.75 -49.33
N TRP A 12 1.18 42.18 -49.53
CA TRP A 12 2.44 42.75 -50.07
C TRP A 12 3.24 43.77 -49.22
N LEU A 13 4.55 43.50 -49.02
CA LEU A 13 5.69 44.25 -49.60
C LEU A 13 7.04 43.76 -49.02
N ALA A 14 8.09 43.98 -49.80
CA ALA A 14 9.38 43.28 -49.80
C ALA A 14 10.53 44.04 -49.12
N LEU A 15 11.67 43.31 -49.03
CA LEU A 15 13.10 43.72 -49.09
C LEU A 15 13.96 43.51 -47.80
N PRO A 16 15.29 43.29 -47.99
CA PRO A 16 16.08 42.33 -47.22
C PRO A 16 17.13 42.98 -46.30
N GLY A 17 17.78 42.12 -45.50
CA GLY A 17 19.16 42.32 -45.04
C GLY A 17 19.30 42.84 -43.62
N GLY A 18 20.07 42.15 -42.80
CA GLY A 18 20.47 42.65 -41.48
C GLY A 18 20.94 41.55 -40.54
N SER A 19 22.25 41.37 -40.52
CA SER A 19 23.03 40.40 -39.75
C SER A 19 22.92 40.57 -38.23
N SER A 20 23.04 39.43 -37.52
CA SER A 20 23.82 39.21 -36.29
C SER A 20 23.84 40.27 -35.19
N THR A 21 23.25 39.95 -34.01
CA THR A 21 23.94 39.71 -32.72
C THR A 21 22.92 39.56 -31.58
N PRO A 22 23.08 38.61 -30.64
CA PRO A 22 22.25 38.52 -29.45
C PRO A 22 22.87 39.34 -28.31
N GLY A 23 22.05 40.14 -27.64
CA GLY A 23 22.44 40.78 -26.38
C GLY A 23 21.57 41.99 -26.07
N ASP A 24 20.64 41.84 -25.13
CA ASP A 24 20.78 42.45 -23.81
C ASP A 24 19.44 42.45 -23.04
N SER A 25 19.51 41.90 -21.83
CA SER A 25 18.79 42.29 -20.62
C SER A 25 17.39 42.93 -20.74
N GLY A 26 16.37 42.07 -20.73
CA GLY A 26 15.01 42.44 -20.32
C GLY A 26 14.65 41.70 -19.04
N ALA A 27 14.77 42.36 -17.89
CA ALA A 27 14.23 41.88 -16.62
C ALA A 27 12.73 41.59 -16.81
N ARG A 28 12.37 40.30 -16.95
CA ARG A 28 10.98 39.87 -16.81
C ARG A 28 10.64 40.03 -15.34
N ALA A 29 9.84 41.04 -15.02
CA ALA A 29 9.16 41.10 -13.75
C ALA A 29 8.35 39.81 -13.60
N ALA A 30 8.83 38.89 -12.77
CA ALA A 30 8.07 37.75 -12.33
C ALA A 30 6.89 38.29 -11.52
N ALA A 31 5.68 38.16 -12.07
CA ALA A 31 4.47 38.38 -11.28
C ALA A 31 4.51 37.42 -10.07
N PRO A 32 4.14 37.87 -8.86
CA PRO A 32 4.11 36.98 -7.72
C PRO A 32 3.05 35.92 -8.00
N VAL A 33 3.46 34.66 -8.06
CA VAL A 33 2.53 33.54 -7.94
C VAL A 33 2.00 33.64 -6.52
N ALA A 34 0.76 34.12 -6.36
CA ALA A 34 0.07 34.03 -5.09
C ALA A 34 0.09 32.56 -4.69
N GLY A 35 0.81 32.26 -3.60
CA GLY A 35 1.07 30.91 -3.15
C GLY A 35 -0.24 30.21 -2.85
N GLU A 36 -0.66 29.33 -3.77
CA GLU A 36 -1.59 28.27 -3.44
C GLU A 36 -0.89 27.44 -2.36
N ALA A 37 -1.39 27.52 -1.13
CA ALA A 37 -0.87 26.71 -0.05
C ALA A 37 -0.90 25.25 -0.52
N PRO A 38 0.19 24.47 -0.37
CA PRO A 38 0.22 23.09 -0.83
C PRO A 38 -1.00 22.36 -0.30
N GLY A 39 -1.82 21.82 -1.21
CA GLY A 39 -2.96 21.00 -0.81
C GLY A 39 -2.47 19.83 0.05
N TYR A 40 -3.08 19.63 1.20
CA TYR A 40 -2.80 18.45 2.02
C TYR A 40 -3.30 17.21 1.27
N ALA A 41 -2.41 16.27 0.97
CA ALA A 41 -2.82 14.94 0.53
C ALA A 41 -3.40 14.18 1.73
N VAL A 42 -4.65 13.75 1.62
CA VAL A 42 -5.29 12.86 2.60
C VAL A 42 -4.93 11.44 2.21
N GLU A 43 -4.02 10.81 2.96
CA GLU A 43 -3.67 9.41 2.80
C GLU A 43 -4.71 8.54 3.52
N ASP A 44 -5.38 7.64 2.80
CA ASP A 44 -6.39 6.73 3.34
C ASP A 44 -5.79 5.45 3.95
N PHE A 45 -4.53 5.15 3.63
CA PHE A 45 -3.76 3.96 4.01
C PHE A 45 -4.42 2.64 3.59
N ASN A 46 -5.32 2.67 2.61
CA ASN A 46 -5.95 1.47 2.10
C ASN A 46 -4.91 0.56 1.43
N TYR A 47 -5.05 -0.74 1.62
CA TYR A 47 -4.13 -1.70 1.05
C TYR A 47 -4.28 -1.72 -0.49
N PRO A 48 -3.18 -1.58 -1.26
CA PRO A 48 -3.26 -1.58 -2.72
C PRO A 48 -3.86 -2.88 -3.27
N GLN A 49 -4.82 -2.76 -4.19
CA GLN A 49 -5.42 -3.90 -4.89
C GLN A 49 -6.17 -4.90 -3.97
N ALA A 50 -6.68 -4.45 -2.82
CA ALA A 50 -7.39 -5.28 -1.85
C ALA A 50 -8.50 -6.16 -2.47
N ASP A 51 -9.34 -5.60 -3.36
CA ASP A 51 -10.43 -6.35 -4.00
C ASP A 51 -9.92 -7.48 -4.89
N LYS A 52 -8.82 -7.24 -5.61
CA LYS A 52 -8.18 -8.26 -6.46
C LYS A 52 -7.61 -9.38 -5.58
N ILE A 53 -6.93 -9.01 -4.49
CA ILE A 53 -6.37 -9.96 -3.53
C ILE A 53 -7.49 -10.80 -2.89
N LEU A 54 -8.62 -10.19 -2.54
CA LEU A 54 -9.79 -10.90 -2.03
C LEU A 54 -10.32 -11.89 -3.07
N ALA A 55 -10.50 -11.47 -4.32
CA ALA A 55 -11.01 -12.35 -5.38
C ALA A 55 -10.08 -13.53 -5.69
N GLU A 56 -8.77 -13.30 -5.72
CA GLU A 56 -7.78 -14.31 -6.13
C GLU A 56 -7.30 -15.20 -4.98
N LYS A 57 -7.14 -14.60 -3.79
CA LYS A 57 -6.53 -15.26 -2.63
C LYS A 57 -7.52 -15.44 -1.48
N ASN A 58 -8.74 -14.91 -1.55
CA ASN A 58 -9.78 -15.00 -0.52
C ASN A 58 -9.25 -14.63 0.88
N ILE A 59 -8.47 -13.54 0.91
CA ILE A 59 -8.04 -12.81 2.10
C ILE A 59 -8.35 -11.33 1.87
N LEU A 60 -8.76 -10.61 2.90
CA LEU A 60 -9.00 -9.17 2.80
C LEU A 60 -7.84 -8.43 3.47
N LEU A 61 -7.13 -7.60 2.73
CA LEU A 61 -6.15 -6.68 3.30
C LEU A 61 -6.80 -5.31 3.37
N LYS A 62 -6.91 -4.73 4.57
CA LYS A 62 -7.69 -3.52 4.79
C LYS A 62 -6.79 -2.29 4.77
N ARG A 63 -6.12 -2.04 5.89
CA ARG A 63 -5.40 -0.80 6.15
C ARG A 63 -4.08 -1.11 6.86
N GLY A 64 -3.01 -0.39 6.53
CA GLY A 64 -1.71 -0.57 7.17
C GLY A 64 -0.76 0.58 6.89
N ASP A 65 0.38 0.60 7.57
CA ASP A 65 1.42 1.64 7.38
C ASP A 65 2.45 1.32 6.30
N GLY A 66 2.24 0.26 5.52
CA GLY A 66 3.11 -0.16 4.42
C GLY A 66 4.36 -0.92 4.87
N HIS A 67 4.59 -1.12 6.18
CA HIS A 67 5.74 -1.89 6.67
C HIS A 67 5.47 -3.39 6.76
N ILE A 68 4.22 -3.81 6.64
CA ILE A 68 3.79 -5.21 6.53
C ILE A 68 3.05 -5.38 5.20
N THR A 69 3.65 -6.08 4.25
CA THR A 69 3.09 -6.25 2.89
C THR A 69 3.01 -7.72 2.52
N LEU A 70 1.92 -8.11 1.85
CA LEU A 70 1.78 -9.43 1.25
C LEU A 70 2.91 -9.68 0.25
N ALA A 71 3.53 -10.85 0.34
CA ALA A 71 4.62 -11.28 -0.53
C ALA A 71 4.43 -12.74 -0.97
N ASP A 72 5.12 -13.11 -2.05
CA ASP A 72 5.24 -14.51 -2.41
C ASP A 72 6.09 -15.24 -1.37
N CYS A 73 5.66 -16.44 -1.00
CA CYS A 73 6.33 -17.25 0.01
C CYS A 73 7.64 -17.83 -0.52
N VAL A 74 8.76 -17.38 0.06
CA VAL A 74 10.11 -17.85 -0.30
C VAL A 74 10.81 -18.37 0.95
N THR A 75 11.14 -19.65 0.95
CA THR A 75 11.85 -20.30 2.06
C THR A 75 13.20 -19.62 2.34
N GLY A 76 13.52 -19.40 3.62
CA GLY A 76 14.83 -18.88 4.06
C GLY A 76 14.99 -17.36 3.99
N THR A 77 13.93 -16.61 3.69
CA THR A 77 13.98 -15.14 3.55
C THR A 77 13.58 -14.37 4.81
N GLY A 78 13.23 -15.05 5.90
CA GLY A 78 12.78 -14.39 7.14
C GLY A 78 11.42 -13.70 7.01
N GLN A 79 10.56 -14.18 6.11
CA GLN A 79 9.17 -13.74 6.03
C GLN A 79 8.36 -14.23 7.23
N LEU A 80 7.38 -13.42 7.64
CA LEU A 80 6.35 -13.86 8.57
C LEU A 80 5.40 -14.81 7.82
N GLU A 81 5.26 -16.05 8.27
CA GLU A 81 4.43 -17.06 7.60
C GLU A 81 3.14 -17.30 8.42
N VAL A 82 1.98 -17.03 7.83
CA VAL A 82 0.65 -17.26 8.42
C VAL A 82 0.03 -18.51 7.81
N TRP A 83 -0.42 -19.43 8.65
CA TRP A 83 -0.95 -20.74 8.23
C TRP A 83 -2.43 -20.83 8.56
N ALA A 84 -3.24 -21.02 7.52
CA ALA A 84 -4.68 -21.12 7.59
C ALA A 84 -5.16 -22.47 7.03
N ARG A 85 -6.25 -23.03 7.57
CA ARG A 85 -6.79 -24.33 7.11
C ARG A 85 -7.28 -24.28 5.66
N SER A 86 -7.80 -23.12 5.26
CA SER A 86 -8.46 -22.92 3.96
C SER A 86 -7.48 -22.64 2.82
N LYS A 87 -6.17 -22.54 3.09
CA LYS A 87 -5.16 -22.02 2.14
C LYS A 87 -3.79 -22.64 2.36
N ASP A 88 -2.94 -22.53 1.35
CA ASP A 88 -1.49 -22.58 1.58
C ASP A 88 -1.05 -21.42 2.49
N LYS A 89 0.17 -21.50 3.01
CA LYS A 89 0.73 -20.44 3.86
C LYS A 89 0.74 -19.08 3.14
N ILE A 90 0.40 -18.03 3.87
CA ILE A 90 0.43 -16.63 3.42
C ILE A 90 1.68 -15.97 4.01
N CYS A 91 2.49 -15.32 3.19
CA CYS A 91 3.73 -14.72 3.65
C CYS A 91 3.67 -13.20 3.60
N PHE A 92 4.20 -12.58 4.65
CA PHE A 92 4.33 -11.14 4.75
C PHE A 92 5.80 -10.74 4.84
N GLN A 93 6.17 -9.73 4.06
CA GLN A 93 7.42 -9.02 4.24
C GLN A 93 7.22 -7.94 5.31
N VAL A 94 8.12 -7.92 6.29
CA VAL A 94 8.18 -6.88 7.32
C VAL A 94 9.40 -6.01 7.07
N THR A 95 9.23 -4.69 7.14
CA THR A 95 10.30 -3.70 6.95
C THR A 95 10.25 -2.63 8.04
N GLY A 96 11.30 -1.80 8.15
CA GLY A 96 11.34 -0.73 9.14
C GLY A 96 11.63 -1.19 10.57
N HIS A 97 11.24 -0.37 11.55
CA HIS A 97 11.38 -0.65 12.99
C HIS A 97 10.09 -1.14 13.64
N SER A 98 8.96 -0.84 13.02
CA SER A 98 7.63 -1.24 13.42
C SER A 98 6.72 -1.28 12.20
N GLY A 99 5.63 -2.03 12.29
CA GLY A 99 4.62 -2.06 11.25
C GLY A 99 3.28 -2.52 11.80
N TRP A 100 2.19 -2.12 11.15
CA TRP A 100 0.87 -2.65 11.42
C TRP A 100 0.06 -2.86 10.14
N LEU A 101 -0.75 -3.92 10.16
CA LEU A 101 -1.67 -4.25 9.08
C LEU A 101 -2.94 -4.85 9.68
N THR A 102 -4.08 -4.25 9.33
CA THR A 102 -5.41 -4.83 9.54
C THR A 102 -5.82 -5.63 8.31
N LEU A 103 -6.37 -6.80 8.55
CA LEU A 103 -6.69 -7.78 7.52
C LEU A 103 -7.82 -8.70 7.98
N GLU A 104 -8.26 -9.63 7.14
CA GLU A 104 -9.11 -10.75 7.51
C GLU A 104 -8.58 -12.00 6.82
N ILE A 105 -8.04 -12.91 7.60
CA ILE A 105 -7.64 -14.25 7.15
C ILE A 105 -8.40 -15.28 8.01
N PRO A 106 -9.33 -16.05 7.44
CA PRO A 106 -10.12 -17.02 8.19
C PRO A 106 -9.32 -18.28 8.52
N SER A 107 -9.71 -18.94 9.60
CA SER A 107 -9.26 -20.28 10.01
C SER A 107 -7.72 -20.36 10.18
N VAL A 108 -7.11 -19.31 10.75
CA VAL A 108 -5.67 -19.30 11.07
C VAL A 108 -5.41 -20.18 12.28
N TYR A 109 -4.42 -21.08 12.16
CA TYR A 109 -4.08 -22.02 13.22
C TYR A 109 -2.60 -21.97 13.62
N GLY A 110 -1.76 -21.22 12.93
CA GLY A 110 -0.34 -21.17 13.24
C GLY A 110 0.35 -20.01 12.56
N ILE A 111 1.35 -19.45 13.23
CA ILE A 111 2.21 -18.42 12.67
C ILE A 111 3.66 -18.78 12.95
N LYS A 112 4.51 -18.61 11.94
CA LYS A 112 5.96 -18.67 12.11
C LYS A 112 6.51 -17.26 12.09
N GLY A 113 7.03 -16.83 13.23
CA GLY A 113 7.63 -15.52 13.42
C GLY A 113 8.91 -15.33 12.63
N ASN A 114 9.27 -14.07 12.40
CA ASN A 114 10.58 -13.65 11.88
C ASN A 114 11.41 -13.00 12.99
N ASP A 115 12.36 -12.12 12.66
CA ASP A 115 13.22 -11.45 13.63
C ASP A 115 12.54 -10.29 14.39
N TYR A 116 11.26 -9.99 14.10
CA TYR A 116 10.46 -8.97 14.77
C TYR A 116 9.65 -9.55 15.92
N SER A 117 9.52 -8.78 17.01
CA SER A 117 8.50 -9.04 18.02
C SER A 117 7.16 -8.81 17.35
N THR A 118 6.34 -9.85 17.29
CA THR A 118 5.09 -9.84 16.55
C THR A 118 3.94 -10.17 17.48
N GLN A 119 2.91 -9.32 17.46
CA GLN A 119 1.64 -9.59 18.12
C GLN A 119 0.56 -9.67 17.04
N VAL A 120 -0.36 -10.60 17.22
CA VAL A 120 -1.52 -10.74 16.34
C VAL A 120 -2.80 -10.71 17.13
N ASP A 121 -3.80 -10.03 16.58
CA ASP A 121 -5.16 -10.03 17.13
C ASP A 121 -6.05 -10.89 16.25
N MET A 122 -6.82 -11.76 16.89
CA MET A 122 -7.74 -12.68 16.24
C MET A 122 -9.13 -12.58 16.84
N THR A 123 -10.14 -12.98 16.06
CA THR A 123 -11.53 -13.04 16.52
C THR A 123 -12.14 -14.41 16.29
N THR A 124 -12.95 -14.87 17.24
CA THR A 124 -13.83 -16.03 17.09
C THR A 124 -15.24 -15.64 17.52
N GLY A 125 -16.21 -15.67 16.59
CA GLY A 125 -17.53 -15.09 16.84
C GLY A 125 -17.45 -13.61 17.24
N THR A 126 -17.84 -13.29 18.48
CA THR A 126 -17.77 -11.93 19.06
C THR A 126 -16.58 -11.73 20.01
N GLU A 127 -15.78 -12.77 20.23
CA GLU A 127 -14.61 -12.72 21.12
C GLU A 127 -13.37 -12.27 20.34
N GLN A 128 -12.50 -11.53 21.02
CA GLN A 128 -11.18 -11.12 20.51
C GLN A 128 -10.09 -11.67 21.42
N GLN A 129 -9.01 -12.15 20.81
CA GLN A 129 -7.87 -12.71 21.52
C GLN A 129 -6.57 -12.30 20.83
N SER A 130 -5.58 -11.90 21.63
CA SER A 130 -4.24 -11.56 21.16
C SER A 130 -3.27 -12.70 21.43
N TYR A 131 -2.31 -12.89 20.52
CA TYR A 131 -1.22 -13.84 20.67
C TYR A 131 0.11 -13.16 20.37
N ASP A 132 1.10 -13.42 21.23
CA ASP A 132 2.48 -13.06 20.95
C ASP A 132 3.12 -14.19 20.14
N VAL A 133 3.75 -13.84 19.02
CA VAL A 133 4.41 -14.78 18.11
C VAL A 133 5.92 -14.77 18.38
N ASP A 134 6.46 -15.96 18.60
CA ASP A 134 7.86 -16.15 18.93
C ASP A 134 8.77 -15.82 17.75
N LYS A 135 9.84 -15.06 18.03
CA LYS A 135 10.84 -14.69 17.02
C LYS A 135 11.47 -15.94 16.41
N ASN A 136 11.50 -16.01 15.08
CA ASN A 136 12.10 -17.09 14.29
C ASN A 136 11.59 -18.50 14.61
N ALA A 137 10.41 -18.61 15.24
CA ALA A 137 9.87 -19.85 15.72
C ALA A 137 8.38 -20.00 15.37
N TRP A 138 7.88 -21.21 15.56
CA TRP A 138 6.49 -21.54 15.35
C TRP A 138 5.69 -21.28 16.61
N THR A 139 4.57 -20.58 16.46
CA THR A 139 3.62 -20.31 17.53
C THR A 139 2.24 -20.84 17.13
N ALA A 140 1.64 -21.63 18.03
CA ALA A 140 0.25 -22.06 17.95
C ALA A 140 -0.66 -20.86 18.24
N VAL A 141 -1.63 -20.62 17.37
CA VAL A 141 -2.60 -19.53 17.51
C VAL A 141 -3.97 -20.00 17.01
N GLY A 142 -5.03 -19.27 17.34
CA GLY A 142 -6.38 -19.58 16.91
C GLY A 142 -6.80 -21.01 17.29
N GLU A 143 -7.29 -21.77 16.32
CA GLU A 143 -7.82 -23.13 16.51
C GLU A 143 -6.86 -24.07 17.25
N SER A 144 -5.55 -23.97 16.97
CA SER A 144 -4.57 -24.88 17.58
C SER A 144 -4.19 -24.51 19.02
N ALA A 145 -4.51 -23.29 19.44
CA ALA A 145 -4.28 -22.78 20.79
C ALA A 145 -5.57 -22.67 21.61
N ASP A 146 -6.72 -22.95 21.01
CA ASP A 146 -8.04 -22.94 21.66
C ASP A 146 -8.44 -24.37 22.06
N GLU A 147 -8.71 -24.59 23.35
CA GLU A 147 -9.07 -25.93 23.88
C GLU A 147 -10.37 -26.50 23.26
N GLN A 148 -11.23 -25.62 22.75
CA GLN A 148 -12.48 -26.00 22.10
C GLN A 148 -12.31 -26.25 20.59
N GLY A 149 -11.12 -25.99 20.03
CA GLY A 149 -10.83 -26.14 18.60
C GLY A 149 -11.67 -25.22 17.72
N ARG A 150 -12.05 -24.03 18.19
CA ARG A 150 -12.85 -23.07 17.42
C ARG A 150 -12.01 -22.43 16.33
N GLU A 151 -12.66 -22.04 15.23
CA GLU A 151 -11.98 -21.28 14.18
C GLU A 151 -11.81 -19.81 14.57
N PHE A 152 -10.64 -19.26 14.25
CA PHE A 152 -10.31 -17.85 14.46
C PHE A 152 -9.95 -17.17 13.15
N MET A 153 -10.39 -15.92 13.02
CA MET A 153 -10.00 -15.02 11.96
C MET A 153 -8.90 -14.09 12.46
N LEU A 154 -7.78 -14.02 11.74
CA LEU A 154 -6.74 -13.03 11.99
C LEU A 154 -7.20 -11.66 11.52
N VAL A 155 -7.21 -10.68 12.42
CA VAL A 155 -7.72 -9.33 12.14
C VAL A 155 -6.66 -8.23 12.15
N GLU A 156 -5.54 -8.45 12.85
CA GLU A 156 -4.43 -7.50 12.87
C GLU A 156 -3.09 -8.18 13.11
N ILE A 157 -2.03 -7.65 12.48
CA ILE A 157 -0.64 -7.97 12.76
C ILE A 157 0.06 -6.66 13.16
N ARG A 158 0.80 -6.71 14.27
CA ARG A 158 1.72 -5.65 14.71
C ARG A 158 3.12 -6.21 14.88
N THR A 159 4.12 -5.45 14.45
CA THR A 159 5.53 -5.84 14.55
C THR A 159 6.37 -4.71 15.13
N SER A 160 7.45 -5.06 15.84
CA SER A 160 8.47 -4.15 16.34
C SER A 160 9.83 -4.83 16.49
N LYS A 161 10.94 -4.09 16.47
CA LYS A 161 12.29 -4.65 16.67
C LYS A 161 12.67 -4.79 18.14
#